data_AF-A0A4Q2ZWI4-F1
#
_entry.id   AF-A0A4Q2ZWI4-F1
#
_cell.length_a   1.000
_cell.length_b   1.000
_cell.length_c   1.000
_cell.angle_alpha   90.00
_cell.angle_beta   90.00
_cell.angle_gamma   90.00
#
_symmetry.space_group_name_H-M   'P 1'
#
loop_
_entity.id
_entity.type
_entity.pdbx_description
1 polymer ?
#
loop_
_entity_poly.entity_id
_entity_poly.type
_entity_poly.pdbx_seq_one_letter_code
_entity_poly.pdbx_strand_id
1 'polypeptide(L)'
;MSFDQYTSKTVQKENRLQWLDYDKGISIILVAFGHCLFTLQTHMIDLSAYPWLTYISVFLYGFRMPLFFIISGSLIGKSLQKRGMGKYIGDRFNNILYPLLLWGIIQITLQILQARFSPYGGGYVSPVKYAQLLFDPRETGHFWYLNALFCIGVLYACVKVVLQFGRTAQLMLGSVLFCLSAYIHLNDLSYGFLTDIFQFYIFFAIGDVMSQVFHNDEVRQKLASWKIFFPLFLLFLITQYIFAGYNLKPTDEGINYVEHKMPFFYFFEALVGCSLSVNVSFLLQRYGSARVLRQIGFYSLYIYCMQMIVMDLVRIAANRVLHINNIPALVLLVWAGGIIIPIIFYKICQRYNAFWMFSLTRPKRKTEAESELQSNQPEPLPITIQKPYDA
;
A
#
# COMPACT_ATOMS: atom_id res chain seq x y z
N MET A 1 -20.04 17.70 -20.83
CA MET A 1 -18.64 17.22 -20.79
C MET A 1 -18.61 15.83 -20.19
N SER A 2 -18.03 14.85 -20.87
CA SER A 2 -18.14 13.42 -20.51
C SER A 2 -17.19 13.00 -19.38
N PHE A 3 -17.73 12.21 -18.44
CA PHE A 3 -17.05 11.65 -17.26
C PHE A 3 -15.81 10.78 -17.59
N ASP A 4 -15.75 10.21 -18.80
CA ASP A 4 -14.71 9.28 -19.24
C ASP A 4 -13.31 9.87 -19.46
N GLN A 5 -13.19 11.16 -19.79
CA GLN A 5 -11.90 11.74 -20.19
C GLN A 5 -10.85 11.78 -19.07
N TYR A 6 -11.26 11.70 -17.80
CA TYR A 6 -10.36 11.84 -16.66
C TYR A 6 -9.66 10.54 -16.22
N THR A 7 -10.29 9.36 -16.38
CA THR A 7 -9.84 8.15 -15.68
C THR A 7 -9.82 6.86 -16.49
N SER A 8 -10.79 6.60 -17.39
CA SER A 8 -10.81 5.32 -18.13
C SER A 8 -9.71 5.26 -19.20
N LYS A 9 -9.54 6.31 -20.00
CA LYS A 9 -8.51 6.38 -21.05
C LYS A 9 -7.08 6.57 -20.53
N THR A 10 -6.91 7.23 -19.38
CA THR A 10 -5.58 7.46 -18.75
C THR A 10 -4.98 6.16 -18.21
N VAL A 11 -5.80 5.32 -17.58
CA VAL A 11 -5.40 4.00 -17.03
C VAL A 11 -5.19 2.95 -18.15
N GLN A 12 -5.64 3.20 -19.38
CA GLN A 12 -5.51 2.26 -20.50
C GLN A 12 -4.32 2.53 -21.45
N LYS A 13 -3.74 3.74 -21.48
CA LYS A 13 -2.83 4.14 -22.57
C LYS A 13 -1.43 4.62 -22.16
N GLU A 14 -1.08 4.66 -20.87
CA GLU A 14 0.30 4.91 -20.45
C GLU A 14 1.12 3.61 -20.38
N ASN A 15 2.42 3.72 -20.68
CA ASN A 15 3.43 2.66 -20.60
C ASN A 15 3.79 2.28 -19.14
N ARG A 16 2.80 2.30 -18.24
CA ARG A 16 2.92 1.88 -16.85
C ARG A 16 3.00 0.36 -16.77
N LEU A 17 3.79 -0.12 -15.83
CA LEU A 17 3.89 -1.52 -15.45
C LEU A 17 2.55 -1.98 -14.85
N GLN A 18 1.63 -2.46 -15.68
CA GLN A 18 0.23 -2.73 -15.28
C GLN A 18 0.13 -3.75 -14.14
N TRP A 19 1.07 -4.70 -14.05
CA TRP A 19 1.19 -5.63 -12.94
C TRP A 19 1.26 -4.92 -11.58
N LEU A 20 1.90 -3.76 -11.46
CA LEU A 20 1.95 -2.99 -10.20
C LEU A 20 0.56 -2.54 -9.74
N ASP A 21 -0.32 -2.19 -10.67
CA ASP A 21 -1.67 -1.73 -10.35
C ASP A 21 -2.63 -2.92 -10.14
N TYR A 22 -2.37 -4.11 -10.71
CA TYR A 22 -3.04 -5.34 -10.27
C TYR A 22 -2.62 -5.71 -8.85
N ASP A 23 -1.32 -5.70 -8.57
CA ASP A 23 -0.72 -6.17 -7.31
C ASP A 23 -1.17 -5.30 -6.12
N LYS A 24 -1.10 -3.97 -6.26
CA LYS A 24 -1.72 -3.02 -5.31
C LYS A 24 -3.22 -3.27 -5.12
N GLY A 25 -3.90 -3.67 -6.19
CA GLY A 25 -5.33 -3.96 -6.18
C GLY A 25 -5.65 -5.18 -5.32
N ILE A 26 -4.87 -6.25 -5.47
CA ILE A 26 -4.93 -7.45 -4.62
C ILE A 26 -4.66 -7.04 -3.18
N SER A 27 -3.53 -6.38 -2.90
CA SER A 27 -3.13 -5.98 -1.55
C SER A 27 -4.17 -5.11 -0.85
N ILE A 28 -4.72 -4.07 -1.51
CA ILE A 28 -5.67 -3.16 -0.84
C ILE A 28 -7.02 -3.83 -0.55
N ILE A 29 -7.47 -4.75 -1.40
CA ILE A 29 -8.69 -5.53 -1.17
C ILE A 29 -8.54 -6.44 0.06
N LEU A 30 -7.38 -7.09 0.20
CA LEU A 30 -7.04 -7.94 1.35
C LEU A 30 -6.83 -7.14 2.65
N VAL A 31 -6.21 -5.95 2.55
CA VAL A 31 -6.09 -5.01 3.67
C VAL A 31 -7.47 -4.55 4.13
N ALA A 32 -8.33 -4.12 3.20
CA ALA A 32 -9.69 -3.71 3.49
C ALA A 32 -10.54 -4.83 4.12
N PHE A 33 -10.33 -6.09 3.74
CA PHE A 33 -11.06 -7.22 4.33
C PHE A 33 -10.73 -7.39 5.81
N GLY A 34 -9.45 -7.44 6.18
CA GLY A 34 -9.05 -7.53 7.59
C GLY A 34 -9.46 -6.30 8.41
N HIS A 35 -9.39 -5.10 7.83
CA HIS A 35 -9.89 -3.88 8.47
C HIS A 35 -11.40 -3.87 8.64
N CYS A 36 -12.18 -4.46 7.72
CA CYS A 36 -13.62 -4.64 7.88
C CYS A 36 -13.93 -5.51 9.10
N LEU A 37 -13.27 -6.68 9.25
CA LEU A 37 -13.53 -7.55 10.40
C LEU A 37 -13.13 -6.89 11.72
N PHE A 38 -11.96 -6.25 11.77
CA PHE A 38 -11.52 -5.46 12.92
C PHE A 38 -12.56 -4.38 13.29
N THR A 39 -13.04 -3.60 12.32
CA THR A 39 -14.04 -2.52 12.52
C THR A 39 -15.41 -3.04 13.01
N LEU A 40 -15.75 -4.29 12.74
CA LEU A 40 -16.95 -4.95 13.29
C LEU A 40 -16.70 -5.45 14.72
N GLN A 41 -15.57 -6.13 14.95
CA GLN A 41 -15.19 -6.68 16.26
C GLN A 41 -15.01 -5.60 17.33
N THR A 42 -14.32 -4.49 17.02
CA THR A 42 -14.14 -3.35 17.94
C THR A 42 -15.47 -2.70 18.37
N HIS A 43 -16.54 -2.92 17.61
CA HIS A 43 -17.89 -2.43 17.92
C HIS A 43 -18.84 -3.52 18.42
N MET A 44 -18.28 -4.56 19.05
CA MET A 44 -19.01 -5.64 19.75
C MET A 44 -19.95 -6.45 18.86
N ILE A 45 -19.66 -6.52 17.54
CA ILE A 45 -20.39 -7.40 16.62
C ILE A 45 -19.70 -8.76 16.67
N ASP A 46 -20.38 -9.74 17.26
CA ASP A 46 -19.84 -11.08 17.42
C ASP A 46 -19.69 -11.78 16.06
N LEU A 47 -18.49 -12.30 15.79
CA LEU A 47 -18.16 -13.10 14.61
C LEU A 47 -17.98 -14.59 14.93
N SER A 48 -18.21 -15.02 16.18
CA SER A 48 -18.03 -16.40 16.64
C SER A 48 -18.79 -17.43 15.82
N ALA A 49 -20.01 -17.08 15.36
CA ALA A 49 -20.86 -17.90 14.49
C ALA A 49 -20.32 -18.05 13.05
N TYR A 50 -19.32 -17.26 12.66
CA TYR A 50 -18.74 -17.22 11.32
C TYR A 50 -17.20 -17.33 11.36
N PRO A 51 -16.63 -18.39 11.98
CA PRO A 51 -15.19 -18.49 12.23
C PRO A 51 -14.34 -18.52 10.94
N TRP A 52 -14.96 -18.91 9.82
CA TRP A 52 -14.34 -18.87 8.49
C TRP A 52 -13.99 -17.45 8.02
N LEU A 53 -14.70 -16.40 8.47
CA LEU A 53 -14.33 -15.00 8.16
C LEU A 53 -12.97 -14.67 8.80
N THR A 54 -12.85 -14.93 10.10
CA THR A 54 -11.61 -14.76 10.86
C THR A 54 -10.49 -15.61 10.26
N TYR A 55 -10.76 -16.88 9.94
CA TYR A 55 -9.80 -17.77 9.28
C TYR A 55 -9.26 -17.17 7.98
N ILE A 56 -10.13 -16.69 7.07
CA ILE A 56 -9.71 -16.08 5.80
C ILE A 56 -8.87 -14.82 6.04
N SER A 57 -9.22 -13.99 7.02
CA SER A 57 -8.44 -12.79 7.34
C SER A 57 -7.05 -13.12 7.90
N VAL A 58 -6.93 -14.17 8.70
CA VAL A 58 -5.63 -14.65 9.22
C VAL A 58 -4.80 -15.31 8.11
N PHE A 59 -5.42 -16.16 7.29
CA PHE A 59 -4.81 -16.85 6.13
C PHE A 59 -4.32 -15.90 5.03
N LEU A 60 -4.69 -14.62 5.07
CA LEU A 60 -4.28 -13.60 4.10
C LEU A 60 -3.50 -12.45 4.77
N TYR A 61 -3.05 -12.64 6.02
CA TYR A 61 -2.42 -11.60 6.83
C TYR A 61 -0.97 -11.31 6.42
N GLY A 62 -0.07 -12.30 6.43
CA GLY A 62 1.38 -12.04 6.55
C GLY A 62 2.04 -11.39 5.34
N PHE A 63 1.51 -11.53 4.13
CA PHE A 63 2.14 -11.02 2.90
C PHE A 63 1.57 -9.68 2.39
N ARG A 64 0.38 -9.25 2.84
CA ARG A 64 -0.33 -8.10 2.24
C ARG A 64 0.38 -6.75 2.42
N MET A 65 1.15 -6.58 3.50
CA MET A 65 1.92 -5.36 3.79
C MET A 65 3.34 -5.38 3.17
N PRO A 66 4.15 -6.45 3.33
CA PRO A 66 5.43 -6.63 2.62
C PRO A 66 5.36 -6.32 1.12
N LEU A 67 4.27 -6.75 0.47
CA LEU A 67 4.05 -6.61 -0.96
C LEU A 67 4.08 -5.14 -1.42
N PHE A 68 3.45 -4.22 -0.69
CA PHE A 68 3.51 -2.81 -1.04
C PHE A 68 4.91 -2.19 -0.84
N PHE A 69 5.72 -2.70 0.09
CA PHE A 69 7.12 -2.28 0.22
C PHE A 69 7.95 -2.73 -0.98
N ILE A 70 7.78 -3.98 -1.45
CA ILE A 70 8.39 -4.50 -2.69
C ILE A 70 7.99 -3.63 -3.89
N ILE A 71 6.69 -3.32 -4.04
CA ILE A 71 6.18 -2.41 -5.08
C ILE A 71 6.89 -1.05 -5.03
N SER A 72 6.99 -0.44 -3.86
CA SER A 72 7.61 0.88 -3.67
C SER A 72 9.11 0.86 -3.95
N GLY A 73 9.80 -0.19 -3.52
CA GLY A 73 11.21 -0.45 -3.82
C GLY A 73 11.46 -0.62 -5.32
N SER A 74 10.59 -1.34 -6.03
CA SER A 74 10.74 -1.57 -7.47
C SER A 74 10.70 -0.30 -8.33
N LEU A 75 10.17 0.79 -7.78
CA LEU A 75 10.07 2.10 -8.43
C LEU A 75 11.22 3.05 -8.08
N ILE A 76 12.07 2.74 -7.09
CA ILE A 76 13.04 3.72 -6.58
C ILE A 76 14.14 4.05 -7.60
N GLY A 77 14.71 3.05 -8.28
CA GLY A 77 15.81 3.27 -9.23
C GLY A 77 15.45 4.25 -10.34
N LYS A 78 14.29 4.03 -10.97
CA LYS A 78 13.74 4.93 -12.01
C LYS A 78 13.40 6.32 -11.46
N SER A 79 12.93 6.40 -10.23
CA SER A 79 12.54 7.67 -9.60
C SER A 79 13.76 8.53 -9.26
N LEU A 80 14.79 7.95 -8.64
CA LEU A 80 16.05 8.63 -8.34
C LEU A 80 16.78 9.06 -9.61
N GLN A 81 16.90 8.17 -10.61
CA GLN A 81 17.55 8.50 -11.89
C GLN A 81 16.85 9.65 -12.63
N LYS A 82 15.51 9.67 -12.65
CA LYS A 82 14.74 10.69 -13.39
C LYS A 82 14.59 12.03 -12.65
N ARG A 83 14.63 12.03 -11.31
CA ARG A 83 14.22 13.21 -10.51
C ARG A 83 15.29 13.70 -9.52
N GLY A 84 16.32 12.90 -9.22
CA GLY A 84 17.26 13.17 -8.14
C GLY A 84 16.65 12.95 -6.74
N MET A 85 17.52 12.90 -5.73
CA MET A 85 17.13 12.59 -4.35
C MET A 85 16.15 13.60 -3.75
N GLY A 86 16.46 14.91 -3.84
CA GLY A 86 15.64 15.96 -3.22
C GLY A 86 14.19 15.98 -3.73
N LYS A 87 14.00 15.88 -5.05
CA LYS A 87 12.66 15.83 -5.65
C LYS A 87 11.94 14.52 -5.35
N TYR A 88 12.64 13.40 -5.29
CA TYR A 88 12.06 12.12 -4.85
C TYR A 88 11.57 12.17 -3.39
N ILE A 89 12.34 12.78 -2.48
CA ILE A 89 11.92 12.98 -1.08
C ILE A 89 10.72 13.94 -1.01
N GLY A 90 10.75 15.06 -1.75
CA GLY A 90 9.62 15.99 -1.85
C GLY A 90 8.35 15.34 -2.42
N ASP A 91 8.48 14.50 -3.44
CA ASP A 91 7.37 13.72 -4.00
C ASP A 91 6.81 12.72 -2.97
N ARG A 92 7.66 12.09 -2.13
CA ARG A 92 7.19 11.25 -1.01
C ARG A 92 6.53 12.05 0.09
N PHE A 93 7.04 13.24 0.42
CA PHE A 93 6.40 14.13 1.38
C PHE A 93 4.97 14.48 0.92
N ASN A 94 4.84 14.94 -0.33
CA ASN A 94 3.56 15.37 -0.90
C ASN A 94 2.53 14.25 -1.07
N ASN A 95 2.95 13.01 -1.35
CA ASN A 95 2.06 11.91 -1.71
C ASN A 95 1.99 10.76 -0.69
N ILE A 96 2.76 10.80 0.41
CA ILE A 96 2.77 9.77 1.46
C ILE A 96 2.62 10.41 2.84
N LEU A 97 3.56 11.27 3.24
CA LEU A 97 3.55 11.86 4.59
C LEU A 97 2.41 12.87 4.77
N TYR A 98 2.18 13.74 3.79
CA TYR A 98 1.11 14.72 3.85
C TYR A 98 -0.29 14.07 3.91
N PRO A 99 -0.66 13.08 3.07
CA PRO A 99 -1.92 12.35 3.22
C PRO A 99 -2.04 11.59 4.55
N LEU A 100 -0.95 11.01 5.06
CA LEU A 100 -0.94 10.41 6.40
C LEU A 100 -1.26 11.44 7.48
N LEU A 101 -0.62 12.61 7.45
CA LEU A 101 -0.86 13.66 8.44
C LEU A 101 -2.30 14.17 8.36
N LEU A 102 -2.79 14.50 7.17
CA LEU A 102 -4.15 15.02 7.00
C LEU A 102 -5.21 14.00 7.44
N TRP A 103 -5.18 12.78 6.89
CA TRP A 103 -6.19 11.76 7.19
C TRP A 103 -6.03 11.14 8.58
N GLY A 104 -4.80 11.05 9.09
CA GLY A 104 -4.52 10.65 10.47
C GLY A 104 -5.07 11.66 11.48
N ILE A 105 -4.84 12.96 11.28
CA ILE A 105 -5.43 14.02 12.11
C ILE A 105 -6.96 13.98 12.05
N ILE A 106 -7.55 13.84 10.86
CA ILE A 106 -9.01 13.69 10.70
C ILE A 106 -9.53 12.47 11.45
N GLN A 107 -8.90 11.29 11.30
CA GLN A 107 -9.32 10.07 11.98
C GLN A 107 -9.23 10.21 13.50
N ILE A 108 -8.12 10.72 14.04
CA ILE A 108 -7.93 10.90 15.49
C ILE A 108 -8.93 11.93 16.03
N THR A 109 -9.19 13.01 15.30
CA THR A 109 -10.24 13.99 15.66
C THR A 109 -11.60 13.32 15.75
N LEU A 110 -11.98 12.52 14.74
CA LEU A 110 -13.24 11.79 14.73
C LEU A 110 -13.33 10.75 15.85
N GLN A 111 -12.23 10.09 16.22
CA GLN A 111 -12.18 9.17 17.37
C GLN A 111 -12.38 9.90 18.70
N ILE A 112 -11.73 11.06 18.90
CA ILE A 112 -11.90 11.89 20.11
C ILE A 112 -13.35 12.40 20.23
N LEU A 113 -13.96 12.83 19.12
CA LEU A 113 -15.35 13.26 19.11
C LEU A 113 -16.31 12.08 19.40
N GLN A 114 -16.14 10.94 18.74
CA GLN A 114 -16.95 9.74 19.00
C GLN A 114 -16.85 9.26 20.46
N ALA A 115 -15.67 9.30 21.06
CA ALA A 115 -15.49 8.96 22.47
C ALA A 115 -16.32 9.88 23.38
N ARG A 116 -16.23 11.20 23.18
CA ARG A 116 -16.97 12.21 23.97
C ARG A 116 -18.49 12.12 23.83
N PHE A 117 -18.99 11.74 22.66
CA PHE A 117 -20.44 11.65 22.39
C PHE A 117 -21.01 10.22 22.52
N SER A 118 -20.21 9.24 22.93
CA SER A 118 -20.69 7.86 23.12
C SER A 118 -21.50 7.75 24.42
N PRO A 119 -22.81 7.39 24.36
CA PRO A 119 -23.67 7.32 25.54
C PRO A 119 -23.31 6.19 26.52
N TYR A 120 -22.41 5.28 26.13
CA TYR A 120 -21.92 4.18 26.96
C TYR A 120 -20.58 4.49 27.65
N GLY A 121 -20.16 5.75 27.68
CA GLY A 121 -18.87 6.15 28.24
C GLY A 121 -17.70 5.76 27.33
N GLY A 122 -17.65 6.35 26.13
CA GLY A 122 -16.55 6.14 25.20
C GLY A 122 -15.21 6.52 25.85
N GLY A 123 -14.33 5.53 26.02
CA GLY A 123 -13.07 5.69 26.75
C GLY A 123 -12.22 6.85 26.23
N TYR A 124 -11.48 7.50 27.13
CA TYR A 124 -10.70 8.69 26.83
C TYR A 124 -9.65 8.43 25.74
N VAL A 125 -9.84 9.03 24.56
CA VAL A 125 -8.83 9.05 23.49
C VAL A 125 -7.89 10.23 23.75
N SER A 126 -6.65 9.92 24.14
CA SER A 126 -5.63 10.92 24.47
C SER A 126 -5.19 11.72 23.23
N PRO A 127 -5.06 13.06 23.31
CA PRO A 127 -4.43 13.88 22.27
C PRO A 127 -2.98 13.48 21.93
N VAL A 128 -2.31 12.69 22.79
CA VAL A 128 -1.00 12.08 22.50
C VAL A 128 -1.03 11.26 21.19
N LYS A 129 -2.20 10.74 20.78
CA LYS A 129 -2.38 10.04 19.49
C LYS A 129 -1.92 10.88 18.28
N TYR A 130 -2.06 12.21 18.31
CA TYR A 130 -1.58 13.06 17.21
C TYR A 130 -0.06 13.02 17.04
N ALA A 131 0.67 12.87 18.14
CA ALA A 131 2.13 12.78 18.12
C ALA A 131 2.59 11.33 17.85
N GLN A 132 1.86 10.33 18.38
CA GLN A 132 2.07 8.90 18.05
C GLN A 132 1.98 8.64 16.54
N LEU A 133 1.16 9.38 15.78
CA LEU A 133 1.09 9.31 14.32
C LEU A 133 2.48 9.44 13.63
N LEU A 134 3.44 10.09 14.29
CA LEU A 134 4.83 10.21 13.83
C LEU A 134 5.78 9.20 14.51
N PHE A 135 5.75 9.05 15.84
CA PHE A 135 6.76 8.26 16.57
C PHE A 135 6.35 6.82 16.91
N ASP A 136 5.06 6.53 17.02
CA ASP A 136 4.54 5.18 17.26
C ASP A 136 3.16 4.99 16.60
N PRO A 137 3.14 4.88 15.27
CA PRO A 137 1.89 4.96 14.54
C PRO A 137 1.03 3.69 14.64
N ARG A 138 1.56 2.56 15.13
CA ARG A 138 0.77 1.34 15.38
C ARG A 138 -0.32 1.59 16.44
N GLU A 139 -0.03 2.41 17.45
CA GLU A 139 -0.99 2.89 18.46
C GLU A 139 -2.13 3.76 17.89
N THR A 140 -1.93 4.33 16.69
CA THR A 140 -2.95 5.12 15.97
C THR A 140 -3.78 4.29 14.98
N GLY A 141 -3.52 2.98 14.91
CA GLY A 141 -4.17 2.05 14.01
C GLY A 141 -3.48 1.95 12.66
N HIS A 142 -4.27 1.93 11.58
CA HIS A 142 -3.78 1.46 10.28
C HIS A 142 -2.64 2.28 9.64
N PHE A 143 -2.44 3.55 10.03
CA PHE A 143 -1.52 4.52 9.38
C PHE A 143 -0.02 4.19 9.49
N TRP A 144 0.37 3.24 10.35
CA TRP A 144 1.77 2.81 10.53
C TRP A 144 2.50 2.52 9.22
N TYR A 145 1.79 1.90 8.26
CA TYR A 145 2.37 1.54 6.98
C TYR A 145 2.76 2.76 6.13
N LEU A 146 1.98 3.84 6.09
CA LEU A 146 2.37 5.06 5.36
C LEU A 146 3.57 5.76 6.02
N ASN A 147 3.67 5.72 7.36
CA ASN A 147 4.83 6.23 8.10
C ASN A 147 6.09 5.42 7.73
N ALA A 148 6.05 4.09 7.91
CA ALA A 148 7.14 3.19 7.56
C ALA A 148 7.54 3.32 6.08
N LEU A 149 6.57 3.41 5.16
CA LEU A 149 6.81 3.58 3.72
C LEU A 149 7.49 4.91 3.37
N PHE A 150 7.15 5.99 4.07
CA PHE A 150 7.84 7.26 3.95
C PHE A 150 9.28 7.14 4.47
N CYS A 151 9.44 6.70 5.72
CA CYS A 151 10.72 6.62 6.42
C CYS A 151 11.72 5.68 5.75
N ILE A 152 11.33 4.44 5.42
CA ILE A 152 12.15 3.50 4.63
C ILE A 152 12.50 4.09 3.27
N GLY A 153 11.52 4.71 2.60
CA GLY A 153 11.71 5.30 1.28
C GLY A 153 12.75 6.43 1.27
N VAL A 154 12.79 7.26 2.32
CA VAL A 154 13.77 8.32 2.54
C VAL A 154 15.12 7.73 2.95
N LEU A 155 15.16 6.87 3.98
CA LEU A 155 16.38 6.22 4.49
C LEU A 155 17.12 5.50 3.36
N TYR A 156 16.41 4.69 2.57
CA TYR A 156 17.00 3.96 1.44
C TYR A 156 17.62 4.90 0.41
N ALA A 157 16.96 6.02 0.08
CA ALA A 157 17.51 7.00 -0.85
C ALA A 157 18.76 7.69 -0.27
N CYS A 158 18.75 8.07 1.00
CA CYS A 158 19.92 8.64 1.68
C CYS A 158 21.09 7.65 1.68
N VAL A 159 20.89 6.40 2.08
CA VAL A 159 21.92 5.35 2.09
C VAL A 159 22.44 5.06 0.67
N LYS A 160 21.57 5.09 -0.34
CA LYS A 160 21.95 4.84 -1.75
C LYS A 160 22.72 5.99 -2.40
N VAL A 161 22.41 7.24 -2.04
CA VAL A 161 22.96 8.44 -2.70
C VAL A 161 24.13 9.04 -1.91
N VAL A 162 24.01 9.12 -0.58
CA VAL A 162 25.02 9.73 0.30
C VAL A 162 26.11 8.71 0.65
N LEU A 163 25.73 7.50 1.08
CA LEU A 163 26.69 6.42 1.40
C LEU A 163 27.07 5.57 0.17
N GLN A 164 26.48 5.85 -0.99
CA GLN A 164 26.74 5.16 -2.27
C GLN A 164 26.51 3.64 -2.24
N PHE A 165 25.68 3.13 -1.32
CA PHE A 165 25.44 1.69 -1.19
C PHE A 165 24.73 1.13 -2.43
N GLY A 166 25.44 0.26 -3.16
CA GLY A 166 24.88 -0.59 -4.21
C GLY A 166 23.83 -1.57 -3.67
N ARG A 167 23.06 -2.20 -4.58
CA ARG A 167 21.91 -3.05 -4.18
C ARG A 167 22.27 -4.21 -3.25
N THR A 168 23.46 -4.81 -3.39
CA THR A 168 23.93 -5.87 -2.49
C THR A 168 24.14 -5.34 -1.07
N ALA A 169 24.79 -4.18 -0.91
CA ALA A 169 24.97 -3.54 0.39
C ALA A 169 23.62 -3.12 1.01
N GLN A 170 22.66 -2.70 0.18
CA GLN A 170 21.29 -2.41 0.60
C GLN A 170 20.53 -3.66 1.10
N LEU A 171 20.70 -4.82 0.44
CA LEU A 171 20.16 -6.09 0.94
C LEU A 171 20.84 -6.51 2.24
N MET A 172 22.18 -6.41 2.34
CA MET A 172 22.92 -6.73 3.56
C MET A 172 22.47 -5.86 4.74
N LEU A 173 22.34 -4.55 4.54
CA LEU A 173 21.76 -3.63 5.53
C LEU A 173 20.34 -4.05 5.91
N GLY A 174 19.49 -4.35 4.92
CA GLY A 174 18.13 -4.86 5.15
C GLY A 174 18.09 -6.13 5.99
N SER A 175 18.98 -7.09 5.75
CA SER A 175 19.09 -8.31 6.54
C SER A 175 19.54 -8.04 7.98
N VAL A 176 20.52 -7.14 8.18
CA VAL A 176 20.96 -6.74 9.53
C VAL A 176 19.83 -6.05 10.29
N LEU A 177 19.13 -5.12 9.65
CA LEU A 177 17.97 -4.44 10.24
C LEU A 177 16.82 -5.43 10.53
N PHE A 178 16.57 -6.40 9.65
CA PHE A 178 15.57 -7.44 9.89
C PHE A 178 15.93 -8.30 11.11
N CYS A 179 17.18 -8.72 11.24
CA CYS A 179 17.65 -9.45 12.43
C CYS A 179 17.57 -8.60 13.71
N LEU A 180 17.78 -7.28 13.63
CA LEU A 180 17.59 -6.37 14.76
C LEU A 180 16.10 -6.26 15.15
N SER A 181 15.19 -6.15 14.19
CA SER A 181 13.74 -6.20 14.44
C SER A 181 13.31 -7.54 15.05
N ALA A 182 13.84 -8.67 14.55
CA ALA A 182 13.61 -9.99 15.12
C ALA A 182 14.06 -10.06 16.59
N TYR A 183 15.24 -9.51 16.92
CA TYR A 183 15.71 -9.41 18.30
C TYR A 183 14.79 -8.55 19.17
N ILE A 184 14.33 -7.40 18.67
CA ILE A 184 13.40 -6.51 19.38
C ILE A 184 12.10 -7.23 19.75
N HIS A 185 11.44 -7.88 18.78
CA HIS A 185 10.17 -8.60 18.98
C HIS A 185 10.29 -9.85 19.86
N LEU A 186 11.40 -10.59 19.75
CA LEU A 186 11.65 -11.79 20.57
C LEU A 186 11.98 -11.48 22.04
N ASN A 187 12.36 -10.23 22.36
CA ASN A 187 12.62 -9.77 23.73
C ASN A 187 11.50 -8.84 24.25
N ASP A 188 10.34 -8.80 23.58
CA ASP A 188 9.17 -7.99 23.96
C ASP A 188 9.49 -6.48 24.12
N LEU A 189 10.43 -5.97 23.32
CA LEU A 189 10.84 -4.58 23.30
C LEU A 189 10.04 -3.79 22.25
N SER A 190 9.73 -2.53 22.53
CA SER A 190 9.15 -1.60 21.55
C SER A 190 10.01 -0.35 21.39
N TYR A 191 10.31 -0.01 20.13
CA TYR A 191 10.98 1.22 19.72
C TYR A 191 10.10 2.04 18.74
N GLY A 192 8.78 1.85 18.82
CA GLY A 192 7.78 2.51 17.98
C GLY A 192 8.06 2.32 16.49
N PHE A 193 8.00 3.43 15.73
CA PHE A 193 8.18 3.41 14.26
C PHE A 193 9.54 2.86 13.78
N LEU A 194 10.58 2.82 14.64
CA LEU A 194 11.88 2.26 14.28
C LEU A 194 11.80 0.75 14.05
N THR A 195 11.00 0.02 14.84
CA THR A 195 10.81 -1.42 14.67
C THR A 195 10.24 -1.73 13.28
N ASP A 196 9.25 -0.96 12.82
CA ASP A 196 8.67 -1.09 11.48
C ASP A 196 9.70 -0.78 10.37
N ILE A 197 10.52 0.27 10.54
CA ILE A 197 11.59 0.57 9.58
C ILE A 197 12.54 -0.61 9.47
N PHE A 198 12.96 -1.17 10.60
CA PHE A 198 13.91 -2.29 10.65
C PHE A 198 13.33 -3.57 10.04
N GLN A 199 12.08 -3.89 10.34
CA GLN A 199 11.36 -5.05 9.84
C GLN A 199 11.12 -4.98 8.32
N PHE A 200 10.69 -3.83 7.80
CA PHE A 200 10.21 -3.73 6.42
C PHE A 200 11.25 -3.23 5.39
N TYR A 201 12.42 -2.76 5.83
CA TYR A 201 13.49 -2.30 4.93
C TYR A 201 13.92 -3.37 3.91
N ILE A 202 14.03 -4.63 4.35
CA ILE A 202 14.47 -5.74 3.49
C ILE A 202 13.52 -5.98 2.31
N PHE A 203 12.21 -5.89 2.51
CA PHE A 203 11.22 -6.04 1.43
C PHE A 203 11.33 -4.90 0.41
N PHE A 204 11.60 -3.67 0.86
CA PHE A 204 11.88 -2.54 -0.03
C PHE A 204 13.17 -2.75 -0.84
N ALA A 205 14.23 -3.27 -0.20
CA ALA A 205 15.51 -3.59 -0.86
C ALA A 205 15.36 -4.70 -1.92
N ILE A 206 14.59 -5.75 -1.60
CA ILE A 206 14.19 -6.82 -2.53
C ILE A 206 13.46 -6.23 -3.74
N GLY A 207 12.58 -5.24 -3.53
CA GLY A 207 11.91 -4.50 -4.60
C GLY A 207 12.86 -3.86 -5.62
N ASP A 208 13.89 -3.12 -5.18
CA ASP A 208 14.87 -2.50 -6.10
C ASP A 208 15.67 -3.56 -6.89
N VAL A 209 15.99 -4.70 -6.27
CA VAL A 209 16.65 -5.82 -6.95
C VAL A 209 15.73 -6.47 -7.98
N MET A 210 14.48 -6.79 -7.61
CA MET A 210 13.46 -7.34 -8.53
C MET A 210 13.24 -6.43 -9.73
N SER A 211 13.33 -5.10 -9.56
CA SER A 211 13.20 -4.14 -10.65
C SER A 211 14.21 -4.39 -11.79
N GLN A 212 15.46 -4.78 -11.48
CA GLN A 212 16.45 -5.17 -12.50
C GLN A 212 16.03 -6.43 -13.25
N VAL A 213 15.67 -7.48 -12.51
CA VAL A 213 15.35 -8.79 -13.08
C VAL A 213 14.14 -8.66 -14.03
N PHE A 214 13.20 -7.79 -13.71
CA PHE A 214 12.02 -7.48 -14.53
C PHE A 214 12.32 -6.60 -15.77
N HIS A 215 13.58 -6.26 -16.08
CA HIS A 215 13.93 -5.75 -17.40
C HIS A 215 14.11 -6.86 -18.46
N ASN A 216 14.34 -8.11 -18.05
CA ASN A 216 14.43 -9.25 -18.97
C ASN A 216 13.02 -9.78 -19.32
N ASP A 217 12.66 -9.76 -20.59
CA ASP A 217 11.35 -10.24 -21.06
C ASP A 217 11.16 -11.77 -20.91
N GLU A 218 12.22 -12.58 -20.94
CA GLU A 218 12.11 -14.00 -20.59
C GLU A 218 11.64 -14.21 -19.16
N VAL A 219 12.16 -13.41 -18.22
CA VAL A 219 11.77 -13.47 -16.81
C VAL A 219 10.30 -13.07 -16.68
N ARG A 220 9.86 -12.02 -17.38
CA ARG A 220 8.43 -11.64 -17.42
C ARG A 220 7.55 -12.76 -17.97
N GLN A 221 7.98 -13.44 -19.04
CA GLN A 221 7.24 -14.58 -19.61
C GLN A 221 7.19 -15.77 -18.65
N LYS A 222 8.29 -16.08 -17.96
CA LYS A 222 8.35 -17.10 -16.91
C LYS A 222 7.41 -16.75 -15.75
N LEU A 223 7.44 -15.50 -15.27
CA LEU A 223 6.53 -14.99 -14.23
C LEU A 223 5.07 -14.90 -14.67
N ALA A 224 4.78 -14.83 -15.97
CA ALA A 224 3.44 -14.90 -16.54
C ALA A 224 3.05 -16.34 -16.99
N SER A 225 3.60 -17.37 -16.33
CA SER A 225 3.40 -18.77 -16.68
C SER A 225 2.64 -19.56 -15.61
N TRP A 226 1.66 -20.34 -16.07
CA TRP A 226 0.95 -21.33 -15.25
C TRP A 226 1.88 -22.41 -14.66
N LYS A 227 3.02 -22.68 -15.31
CA LYS A 227 4.05 -23.62 -14.78
C LYS A 227 4.70 -23.14 -13.48
N ILE A 228 4.75 -21.83 -13.25
CA ILE A 228 5.19 -21.26 -11.96
C ILE A 228 3.99 -21.12 -11.01
N PHE A 229 2.82 -20.73 -11.51
CA PHE A 229 1.62 -20.56 -10.70
C PHE A 229 1.27 -21.78 -9.87
N PHE A 230 1.11 -22.97 -10.47
CA PHE A 230 0.62 -24.14 -9.73
C PHE A 230 1.53 -24.58 -8.55
N PRO A 231 2.85 -24.77 -8.70
CA PRO A 231 3.71 -25.11 -7.57
C PRO A 231 3.81 -23.98 -6.54
N LEU A 232 3.81 -22.72 -6.97
CA LEU A 232 3.86 -21.57 -6.07
C LEU A 232 2.54 -21.38 -5.29
N PHE A 233 1.40 -21.67 -5.92
CA PHE A 233 0.09 -21.67 -5.30
C PHE A 233 -0.04 -22.80 -4.29
N LEU A 234 0.43 -24.02 -4.60
CA LEU A 234 0.47 -25.12 -3.64
C LEU A 234 1.37 -24.79 -2.44
N LEU A 235 2.58 -24.25 -2.69
CA LEU A 235 3.47 -23.78 -1.62
C LEU A 235 2.82 -22.71 -0.76
N PHE A 236 2.14 -21.74 -1.38
CA PHE A 236 1.37 -20.71 -0.68
C PHE A 236 0.26 -21.30 0.19
N LEU A 237 -0.57 -22.21 -0.33
CA LEU A 237 -1.63 -22.85 0.43
C LEU A 237 -1.09 -23.61 1.64
N ILE A 238 -0.01 -24.38 1.49
CA ILE A 238 0.62 -25.12 2.58
C ILE A 238 1.18 -24.15 3.63
N THR A 239 1.90 -23.12 3.19
CA THR A 239 2.56 -22.14 4.06
C THR A 239 1.53 -21.34 4.87
N GLN A 240 0.49 -20.84 4.21
CA GLN A 240 -0.60 -20.09 4.86
C GLN A 240 -1.45 -20.98 5.76
N TYR A 241 -1.73 -22.24 5.38
CA TYR A 241 -2.45 -23.17 6.24
C TYR A 241 -1.71 -23.43 7.56
N ILE A 242 -0.40 -23.66 7.49
CA ILE A 242 0.45 -23.89 8.67
C ILE A 242 0.48 -22.64 9.55
N PHE A 243 0.82 -21.47 9.01
CA PHE A 243 0.99 -20.26 9.83
C PHE A 243 -0.31 -19.63 10.31
N ALA A 244 -1.42 -19.76 9.57
CA ALA A 244 -2.75 -19.46 10.10
C ALA A 244 -3.07 -20.33 11.33
N GLY A 245 -2.66 -21.60 11.33
CA GLY A 245 -2.79 -22.50 12.48
C GLY A 245 -1.96 -22.09 13.71
N TYR A 246 -0.92 -21.26 13.56
CA TYR A 246 -0.23 -20.63 14.69
C TYR A 246 -0.92 -19.33 15.12
N ASN A 247 -1.24 -18.43 14.18
CA ASN A 247 -1.88 -17.14 14.44
C ASN A 247 -3.33 -17.24 14.97
N LEU A 248 -3.98 -18.39 14.85
CA LEU A 248 -5.30 -18.68 15.44
C LEU A 248 -5.25 -19.22 16.87
N LYS A 249 -4.06 -19.49 17.43
CA LYS A 249 -3.93 -19.93 18.81
C LYS A 249 -4.22 -18.77 19.77
N PRO A 250 -4.94 -18.99 20.88
CA PRO A 250 -5.15 -17.98 21.90
C PRO A 250 -3.81 -17.66 22.56
N THR A 251 -3.21 -16.54 22.16
CA THR A 251 -1.95 -15.99 22.64
C THR A 251 -2.10 -14.47 22.71
N ASP A 252 -1.31 -13.81 23.55
CA ASP A 252 -1.41 -12.35 23.74
C ASP A 252 -1.09 -11.56 22.45
N GLU A 253 -0.33 -12.16 21.54
CA GLU A 253 0.01 -11.62 20.21
C GLU A 253 -1.14 -11.75 19.18
N GLY A 254 -2.06 -12.69 19.39
CA GLY A 254 -3.12 -13.05 18.45
C GLY A 254 -2.61 -13.28 17.03
N ILE A 255 -3.17 -12.52 16.08
CA ILE A 255 -2.82 -12.59 14.64
C ILE A 255 -1.36 -12.26 14.32
N ASN A 256 -0.65 -11.58 15.23
CA ASN A 256 0.74 -11.17 15.04
C ASN A 256 1.76 -12.22 15.51
N TYR A 257 1.32 -13.37 16.05
CA TYR A 257 2.20 -14.37 16.67
C TYR A 257 3.36 -14.78 15.76
N VAL A 258 3.08 -15.10 14.49
CA VAL A 258 4.14 -15.49 13.53
C VAL A 258 5.03 -14.30 13.16
N GLU A 259 4.48 -13.08 13.09
CA GLU A 259 5.23 -11.85 12.81
C GLU A 259 6.26 -11.55 13.91
N HIS A 260 5.85 -11.61 15.18
CA HIS A 260 6.69 -11.21 16.32
C HIS A 260 7.52 -12.37 16.90
N LYS A 261 6.93 -13.56 17.10
CA LYS A 261 7.60 -14.70 17.76
C LYS A 261 8.23 -15.71 16.81
N MET A 262 7.96 -15.62 15.50
CA MET A 262 8.55 -16.48 14.47
C MET A 262 9.07 -15.69 13.25
N PRO A 263 9.87 -14.62 13.43
CA PRO A 263 10.14 -13.63 12.38
C PRO A 263 10.75 -14.19 11.09
N PHE A 264 11.63 -15.20 11.17
CA PHE A 264 12.18 -15.85 9.96
C PHE A 264 11.14 -16.66 9.17
N PHE A 265 10.14 -17.23 9.86
CA PHE A 265 9.01 -17.91 9.22
C PHE A 265 8.02 -16.90 8.64
N TYR A 266 7.77 -15.77 9.32
CA TYR A 266 7.06 -14.63 8.75
C TYR A 266 7.72 -14.11 7.47
N PHE A 267 9.05 -13.97 7.47
CA PHE A 267 9.80 -13.55 6.27
C PHE A 267 9.60 -14.53 5.10
N PHE A 268 9.69 -15.84 5.37
CA PHE A 268 9.39 -16.88 4.37
C PHE A 268 7.94 -16.81 3.86
N GLU A 269 6.96 -16.71 4.77
CA GLU A 269 5.53 -16.57 4.46
C GLU A 269 5.28 -15.36 3.55
N ALA A 270 5.82 -14.21 3.94
CA ALA A 270 5.72 -12.96 3.20
C ALA A 270 6.29 -13.11 1.79
N LEU A 271 7.47 -13.70 1.63
CA LEU A 271 8.08 -13.91 0.30
C LEU A 271 7.26 -14.86 -0.57
N VAL A 272 6.71 -15.95 -0.03
CA VAL A 272 5.86 -16.88 -0.78
C VAL A 272 4.58 -16.17 -1.26
N GLY A 273 3.88 -15.47 -0.37
CA GLY A 273 2.66 -14.73 -0.72
C GLY A 273 2.89 -13.57 -1.70
N CYS A 274 3.97 -12.80 -1.51
CA CYS A 274 4.37 -11.75 -2.45
C CYS A 274 4.70 -12.32 -3.83
N SER A 275 5.44 -13.42 -3.89
CA SER A 275 5.80 -14.07 -5.15
C SER A 275 4.56 -14.56 -5.91
N LEU A 276 3.59 -15.15 -5.20
CA LEU A 276 2.32 -15.57 -5.80
C LEU A 276 1.53 -14.37 -6.34
N SER A 277 1.40 -13.29 -5.57
CA SER A 277 0.66 -12.10 -6.00
C SER A 277 1.28 -11.44 -7.23
N VAL A 278 2.62 -11.38 -7.30
CA VAL A 278 3.35 -10.89 -8.48
C VAL A 278 3.11 -11.80 -9.70
N ASN A 279 3.17 -13.13 -9.54
CA ASN A 279 2.87 -14.10 -10.60
C ASN A 279 1.42 -13.97 -11.11
N VAL A 280 0.44 -13.85 -10.21
CA VAL A 280 -0.97 -13.59 -10.55
C VAL A 280 -1.11 -12.26 -11.28
N SER A 281 -0.43 -11.20 -10.84
CA SER A 281 -0.47 -9.87 -11.46
C SER A 281 0.12 -9.88 -12.88
N PHE A 282 1.17 -10.66 -13.13
CA PHE A 282 1.72 -10.89 -14.48
C PHE A 282 0.79 -11.72 -15.37
N LEU A 283 0.11 -12.75 -14.82
CA LEU A 283 -0.92 -13.51 -15.54
C LEU A 283 -2.11 -12.62 -15.92
N LEU A 284 -2.63 -11.82 -14.99
CA LEU A 284 -3.72 -10.86 -15.25
C LEU A 284 -3.33 -9.81 -16.29
N GLN A 285 -2.10 -9.29 -16.25
CA GLN A 285 -1.56 -8.43 -17.30
C GLN A 285 -1.52 -9.14 -18.66
N ARG A 286 -1.06 -10.39 -18.71
CA ARG A 286 -0.95 -11.19 -19.96
C ARG A 286 -2.30 -11.40 -20.65
N TYR A 287 -3.36 -11.67 -19.89
CA TYR A 287 -4.70 -11.90 -20.45
C TYR A 287 -5.57 -10.62 -20.57
N GLY A 288 -5.15 -9.49 -19.98
CA GLY A 288 -5.92 -8.23 -20.01
C GLY A 288 -7.23 -8.27 -19.21
N SER A 289 -7.38 -9.27 -18.33
CA SER A 289 -8.56 -9.58 -17.53
C SER A 289 -8.67 -8.74 -16.26
N ALA A 290 -9.81 -8.79 -15.57
CA ALA A 290 -10.01 -8.16 -14.25
C ALA A 290 -9.67 -6.65 -14.19
N ARG A 291 -10.00 -5.87 -15.23
CA ARG A 291 -9.67 -4.42 -15.32
C ARG A 291 -10.13 -3.58 -14.11
N VAL A 292 -11.19 -4.00 -13.41
CA VAL A 292 -11.67 -3.39 -12.16
C VAL A 292 -10.63 -3.50 -11.04
N LEU A 293 -9.96 -4.64 -10.90
CA LEU A 293 -8.89 -4.85 -9.92
C LEU A 293 -7.73 -3.87 -10.13
N ARG A 294 -7.31 -3.69 -11.40
CA ARG A 294 -6.31 -2.68 -11.79
C ARG A 294 -6.75 -1.25 -11.45
N GLN A 295 -8.04 -0.95 -11.61
CA GLN A 295 -8.58 0.36 -11.25
C GLN A 295 -8.60 0.56 -9.72
N ILE A 296 -8.94 -0.46 -8.94
CA ILE A 296 -8.88 -0.43 -7.47
C ILE A 296 -7.43 -0.18 -7.01
N GLY A 297 -6.45 -0.88 -7.58
CA GLY A 297 -5.04 -0.69 -7.24
C GLY A 297 -4.46 0.66 -7.66
N PHE A 298 -4.96 1.28 -8.73
CA PHE A 298 -4.63 2.68 -9.05
C PHE A 298 -5.10 3.66 -7.94
N TYR A 299 -6.23 3.37 -7.29
CA TYR A 299 -6.77 4.18 -6.20
C TYR A 299 -6.32 3.70 -4.79
N SER A 300 -5.37 2.76 -4.68
CA SER A 300 -5.06 2.07 -3.41
C SER A 300 -4.69 3.01 -2.27
N LEU A 301 -3.98 4.11 -2.54
CA LEU A 301 -3.62 5.13 -1.55
C LEU A 301 -4.86 5.83 -0.96
N TYR A 302 -5.81 6.23 -1.82
CA TYR A 302 -7.00 6.97 -1.39
C TYR A 302 -7.97 6.06 -0.63
N ILE A 303 -8.07 4.79 -1.07
CA ILE A 303 -8.79 3.74 -0.31
C ILE A 303 -8.13 3.59 1.05
N TYR A 304 -6.82 3.37 1.10
CA TYR A 304 -6.09 3.17 2.35
C TYR A 304 -6.34 4.29 3.36
N CYS A 305 -6.17 5.57 2.95
CA CYS A 305 -6.34 6.72 3.85
C CYS A 305 -7.77 6.89 4.42
N MET A 306 -8.78 6.36 3.75
CA MET A 306 -10.19 6.63 4.08
C MET A 306 -10.95 5.41 4.60
N GLN A 307 -10.50 4.19 4.29
CA GLN A 307 -11.29 2.96 4.44
C GLN A 307 -11.84 2.78 5.86
N MET A 308 -11.05 3.04 6.92
CA MET A 308 -11.51 2.90 8.31
C MET A 308 -12.67 3.84 8.64
N ILE A 309 -12.51 5.14 8.34
CA ILE A 309 -13.55 6.17 8.55
C ILE A 309 -14.82 5.81 7.78
N VAL A 310 -14.67 5.35 6.53
CA VAL A 310 -15.80 4.93 5.70
C VAL A 310 -16.45 3.66 6.24
N MET A 311 -15.69 2.66 6.68
CA MET A 311 -16.21 1.42 7.24
C MET A 311 -17.01 1.68 8.52
N ASP A 312 -16.53 2.57 9.39
CA ASP A 312 -17.30 3.05 10.56
C ASP A 312 -18.65 3.66 10.16
N LEU A 313 -18.64 4.61 9.22
CA LEU A 313 -19.86 5.27 8.73
C LEU A 313 -20.83 4.29 8.07
N VAL A 314 -20.34 3.37 7.24
CA VAL A 314 -21.15 2.35 6.55
C VAL A 314 -21.71 1.34 7.56
N ARG A 315 -20.94 0.93 8.58
CA ARG A 315 -21.43 0.08 9.68
C ARG A 315 -22.56 0.79 10.42
N ILE A 316 -22.39 2.05 10.81
CA ILE A 316 -23.42 2.82 11.52
C ILE A 316 -24.69 2.92 10.66
N ALA A 317 -24.58 3.27 9.39
CA ALA A 317 -25.73 3.32 8.48
C ALA A 317 -26.42 1.95 8.35
N ALA A 318 -25.67 0.87 8.06
CA ALA A 318 -26.24 -0.45 7.87
C ALA A 318 -26.87 -1.03 9.15
N ASN A 319 -26.17 -0.98 10.29
CA ASN A 319 -26.61 -1.61 11.54
C ASN A 319 -27.61 -0.73 12.33
N ARG A 320 -27.34 0.58 12.48
CA ARG A 320 -28.14 1.47 13.35
C ARG A 320 -29.29 2.18 12.63
N VAL A 321 -29.16 2.45 11.33
CA VAL A 321 -30.20 3.17 10.56
C VAL A 321 -31.05 2.21 9.71
N LEU A 322 -30.42 1.23 9.05
CA LEU A 322 -31.11 0.25 8.21
C LEU A 322 -31.42 -1.08 8.93
N HIS A 323 -31.02 -1.22 10.19
CA HIS A 323 -31.25 -2.41 11.04
C HIS A 323 -30.79 -3.75 10.43
N ILE A 324 -29.74 -3.71 9.60
CA ILE A 324 -29.13 -4.89 8.97
C ILE A 324 -28.28 -5.63 10.01
N ASN A 325 -28.89 -6.66 10.61
CA ASN A 325 -28.26 -7.50 11.62
C ASN A 325 -27.64 -8.80 11.06
N ASN A 326 -27.82 -9.08 9.76
CA ASN A 326 -27.18 -10.23 9.10
C ASN A 326 -25.68 -9.98 8.92
N ILE A 327 -24.84 -10.75 9.64
CA ILE A 327 -23.38 -10.56 9.66
C ILE A 327 -22.74 -10.67 8.26
N PRO A 328 -23.02 -11.70 7.42
CA PRO A 328 -22.50 -11.75 6.06
C PRO A 328 -22.85 -10.53 5.20
N ALA A 329 -24.10 -10.05 5.27
CA ALA A 329 -24.52 -8.85 4.55
C ALA A 329 -23.80 -7.59 5.08
N LEU A 330 -23.63 -7.48 6.40
CA LEU A 330 -22.94 -6.35 7.03
C LEU A 330 -21.44 -6.33 6.65
N VAL A 331 -20.76 -7.47 6.68
CA VAL A 331 -19.38 -7.62 6.20
C VAL A 331 -19.26 -7.21 4.74
N LEU A 332 -20.15 -7.70 3.86
CA LEU A 332 -20.13 -7.35 2.44
C LEU A 332 -20.33 -5.85 2.21
N LEU A 333 -21.30 -5.24 2.90
CA LEU A 333 -21.60 -3.80 2.78
C LEU A 333 -20.46 -2.93 3.31
N VAL A 334 -19.91 -3.23 4.48
CA VAL A 334 -18.83 -2.46 5.11
C VAL A 334 -17.53 -2.58 4.30
N TRP A 335 -17.17 -3.79 3.85
CA TRP A 335 -16.00 -4.02 3.00
C TRP A 335 -16.11 -3.36 1.63
N ALA A 336 -17.24 -3.55 0.93
CA ALA A 336 -17.46 -2.94 -0.38
C ALA A 336 -17.55 -1.41 -0.28
N GLY A 337 -18.24 -0.88 0.74
CA GLY A 337 -18.31 0.54 1.04
C GLY A 337 -16.94 1.15 1.28
N GLY A 338 -16.13 0.51 2.13
CA GLY A 338 -14.74 0.89 2.42
C GLY A 338 -13.79 0.96 1.22
N ILE A 339 -14.14 0.30 0.11
CA ILE A 339 -13.38 0.35 -1.16
C ILE A 339 -14.02 1.34 -2.15
N ILE A 340 -15.34 1.25 -2.35
CA ILE A 340 -16.05 1.98 -3.40
C ILE A 340 -16.22 3.46 -3.06
N ILE A 341 -16.55 3.80 -1.81
CA ILE A 341 -16.81 5.19 -1.41
C ILE A 341 -15.55 6.06 -1.49
N PRO A 342 -14.34 5.62 -1.05
CA PRO A 342 -13.12 6.40 -1.27
C PRO A 342 -12.80 6.67 -2.75
N ILE A 343 -13.08 5.69 -3.64
CA ILE A 343 -12.90 5.88 -5.09
C ILE A 343 -13.86 6.96 -5.62
N ILE A 344 -15.12 6.94 -5.19
CA ILE A 344 -16.12 7.94 -5.56
C ILE A 344 -15.75 9.32 -4.99
N PHE A 345 -15.38 9.39 -3.72
CA PHE A 345 -14.97 10.61 -3.03
C PHE A 345 -13.75 11.25 -3.70
N TYR A 346 -12.71 10.47 -4.01
CA TYR A 346 -11.54 10.98 -4.75
C TYR A 346 -11.94 11.57 -6.11
N LYS A 347 -12.82 10.90 -6.88
CA LYS A 347 -13.34 11.42 -8.16
C LYS A 347 -14.11 12.73 -7.99
N ILE A 348 -14.87 12.87 -6.90
CA ILE A 348 -15.57 14.12 -6.53
C ILE A 348 -14.55 15.21 -6.20
N CYS A 349 -13.54 14.94 -5.38
CA CYS A 349 -12.48 15.90 -5.05
C CYS A 349 -11.75 16.40 -6.29
N GLN A 350 -11.41 15.51 -7.24
CA GLN A 350 -10.80 15.91 -8.52
C GLN A 350 -11.72 16.80 -9.37
N ARG A 351 -13.04 16.56 -9.35
CA ARG A 351 -14.02 17.38 -10.08
C ARG A 351 -14.14 18.80 -9.52
N TYR A 352 -14.03 18.97 -8.20
CA TYR A 352 -14.16 20.26 -7.51
C TYR A 352 -12.82 20.92 -7.13
N ASN A 353 -11.70 20.49 -7.73
CA ASN A 353 -10.34 20.95 -7.43
C ASN A 353 -9.89 20.78 -5.95
N ALA A 354 -10.57 19.94 -5.15
CA ALA A 354 -10.15 19.55 -3.80
C ALA A 354 -9.05 18.46 -3.81
N PHE A 355 -8.14 18.50 -4.79
CA PHE A 355 -7.02 17.56 -4.91
C PHE A 355 -6.06 17.64 -3.71
N TRP A 356 -6.03 18.81 -3.06
CA TRP A 356 -5.22 19.07 -1.86
C TRP A 356 -5.53 18.09 -0.72
N MET A 357 -6.69 17.43 -0.69
CA MET A 357 -6.99 16.39 0.31
C MET A 357 -6.12 15.12 0.18
N PHE A 358 -5.35 14.97 -0.90
CA PHE A 358 -4.54 13.77 -1.17
C PHE A 358 -3.16 14.05 -1.77
N SER A 359 -2.86 15.28 -2.18
CA SER A 359 -1.51 15.70 -2.57
C SER A 359 -1.41 17.22 -2.57
N LEU A 360 -0.30 17.75 -2.06
CA LEU A 360 0.01 19.18 -2.15
C LEU A 360 0.26 19.65 -3.59
N THR A 361 0.64 18.75 -4.48
CA THR A 361 0.83 19.06 -5.90
C THR A 361 -0.42 18.77 -6.71
N ARG A 362 -0.88 19.74 -7.50
CA ARG A 362 -2.00 19.53 -8.43
C ARG A 362 -1.66 18.40 -9.41
N PRO A 363 -2.52 17.39 -9.59
CA PRO A 363 -2.34 16.40 -10.64
C PRO A 363 -2.34 17.11 -11.99
N LYS A 364 -1.19 17.14 -12.68
CA LYS A 364 -1.08 17.82 -13.98
C LYS A 364 -2.10 17.24 -14.94
N ARG A 365 -2.92 18.10 -15.55
CA ARG A 365 -3.88 17.66 -16.57
C ARG A 365 -3.08 17.19 -17.78
N LYS A 366 -3.55 16.14 -18.46
CA LYS A 366 -2.77 15.55 -19.57
C LYS A 366 -2.40 16.57 -20.65
N THR A 367 -3.31 17.48 -20.97
CA THR A 367 -3.10 18.61 -21.90
C THR A 367 -2.02 19.58 -21.43
N GLU A 368 -1.93 19.85 -20.12
CA GLU A 368 -0.92 20.75 -19.52
C GLU A 368 0.48 20.10 -19.53
N ALA A 369 0.53 18.79 -19.29
CA ALA A 369 1.77 18.00 -19.36
C ALA A 369 2.29 17.87 -20.81
N GLU A 370 1.39 17.73 -21.79
CA GLU A 370 1.74 17.72 -23.21
C GLU A 370 2.24 19.09 -23.69
N SER A 371 1.63 20.20 -23.25
CA SER A 371 2.12 21.55 -23.57
C SER A 371 3.46 21.90 -22.91
N GLU A 372 3.69 21.50 -21.65
CA GLU A 372 4.99 21.67 -20.99
C GLU A 372 6.11 20.84 -21.66
N LEU A 373 5.78 19.66 -22.19
CA LEU A 373 6.73 18.82 -22.92
C LEU A 373 7.12 19.43 -24.27
N GLN A 374 6.21 20.18 -24.90
CA GLN A 374 6.49 20.95 -26.11
C GLN A 374 7.27 22.24 -25.82
N SER A 375 6.91 22.98 -24.75
CA SER A 375 7.57 24.25 -24.40
C SER A 375 8.99 24.09 -23.82
N ASN A 376 9.39 22.88 -23.42
CA ASN A 376 10.74 22.57 -22.94
C ASN A 376 11.61 21.85 -23.98
N GLN A 377 11.19 21.77 -25.24
CA GLN A 377 12.12 21.42 -26.32
C GLN A 377 12.96 22.65 -26.66
N PRO A 378 14.30 22.54 -26.75
CA PRO A 378 15.11 23.65 -27.22
C PRO A 378 14.70 24.00 -28.65
N GLU A 379 14.63 25.30 -28.97
CA GLU A 379 14.38 25.74 -30.34
C GLU A 379 15.39 25.09 -31.28
N PRO A 380 14.97 24.56 -32.44
CA PRO A 380 15.91 24.06 -33.42
C PRO A 380 16.79 25.22 -33.88
N LEU A 381 18.10 25.09 -33.65
CA LEU A 381 19.09 26.08 -34.07
C LEU A 381 18.84 26.46 -35.54
N PRO A 382 18.79 27.77 -35.88
CA PRO A 382 18.52 28.19 -37.25
C PRO A 382 19.56 27.59 -38.19
N ILE A 383 19.09 26.74 -39.09
CA ILE A 383 19.95 26.07 -40.09
C ILE A 383 20.45 27.16 -41.04
N THR A 384 21.65 27.67 -40.74
CA THR A 384 22.34 28.60 -41.63
C THR A 384 22.82 27.81 -42.83
N ILE A 385 22.02 27.83 -43.90
CA ILE A 385 22.38 27.21 -45.18
C ILE A 385 23.57 27.98 -45.76
N GLN A 386 24.78 27.49 -45.50
CA GLN A 386 25.95 27.90 -46.27
C GLN A 386 25.72 27.48 -47.72
N LYS A 387 25.63 28.45 -48.63
CA LYS A 387 25.66 28.17 -50.06
C LYS A 387 26.99 27.47 -50.40
N PRO A 388 26.99 26.47 -51.30
CA PRO A 388 28.23 25.92 -51.82
C PRO A 388 29.03 27.02 -52.53
N TYR A 389 30.35 26.95 -52.42
CA TYR A 389 31.26 27.71 -53.28
C TYR A 389 31.27 27.06 -54.67
N ASP A 390 30.83 27.79 -55.69
CA ASP A 390 31.06 27.45 -57.09
C ASP A 390 31.86 28.59 -57.75
N ALA A 391 32.99 28.21 -58.36
CA ALA A 391 33.86 28.91 -59.32
C ALA A 391 34.00 30.45 -59.24
#